data_AF-A0A960RGE9-F1
#
_entry.id   AF-A0A960RGE9-F1
#
_cell.length_a   1.000
_cell.length_b   1.000
_cell.length_c   1.000
_cell.angle_alpha   90.00
_cell.angle_beta   90.00
_cell.angle_gamma   90.00
#
_symmetry.space_group_name_H-M   'P 1'
#
loop_
_entity.id
_entity.type
_entity.pdbx_description
1 polymer ?
#
loop_
_entity_poly.entity_id
_entity_poly.type
_entity_poly.pdbx_seq_one_letter_code
_entity_poly.pdbx_strand_id
1 'polypeptide(L)'
;MKRIGWLSLMVAGTAMVSAAELPVTSITLYSSGVGFFERAGAVQGEESLVLSFSPDQVVDVIRSMVYLDQGGGSVASASYESREPLSRILSTFRVDLSDNPGLGELLNRMRGETMTFATAGRTYEGQLVGVEEQVRREDDTVFSEYRNTFLVDGALVGHDLSQIQSLSPQDPALRRELATALSLVADGRTQDRKILTLQLQGEGERPVRLGYLMACPVWKTSYRMLVSEGKVSLQGWAHVDNPSDEDWEDVQLSLVSGQPVSFIQNLYDPIYAPRPVVPYETVSGAAPQTFGNAVGSSRLRKSEARREYGAAAAPAMMLADAVSFDAGFAEEAMVESALPAASGGEVGELFAYKLDERVTVPRRQSAMLPILFASLDATPLSI
;
A
#
# COMPACT_ATOMS: atom_id res chain seq x y z
N MET A 1 19.92 -37.21 -61.61
CA MET A 1 18.84 -37.43 -60.63
C MET A 1 19.23 -36.70 -59.35
N LYS A 2 18.58 -35.57 -59.05
CA LYS A 2 18.87 -34.71 -57.90
C LYS A 2 18.14 -35.26 -56.67
N ARG A 3 18.86 -35.54 -55.58
CA ARG A 3 18.31 -35.97 -54.30
C ARG A 3 17.70 -34.77 -53.57
N ILE A 4 16.41 -34.86 -53.29
CA ILE A 4 15.61 -33.87 -52.55
C ILE A 4 15.80 -34.17 -51.05
N GLY A 5 16.38 -33.22 -50.33
CA GLY A 5 16.53 -33.26 -48.87
C GLY A 5 15.19 -32.93 -48.20
N TRP A 6 14.82 -33.74 -47.21
CA TRP A 6 13.66 -33.53 -46.37
C TRP A 6 14.05 -32.53 -45.26
N LEU A 7 13.35 -31.40 -45.21
CA LEU A 7 13.48 -30.40 -44.15
C LEU A 7 12.50 -30.78 -43.03
N SER A 8 13.01 -31.29 -41.91
CA SER A 8 12.20 -31.49 -40.70
C SER A 8 11.94 -30.13 -40.05
N LEU A 9 10.68 -29.70 -40.09
CA LEU A 9 10.19 -28.51 -39.41
C LEU A 9 10.09 -28.82 -37.91
N MET A 10 11.03 -28.29 -37.12
CA MET A 10 10.97 -28.36 -35.66
C MET A 10 9.92 -27.35 -35.18
N VAL A 11 8.78 -27.85 -34.72
CA VAL A 11 7.79 -27.05 -33.99
C VAL A 11 8.37 -26.83 -32.60
N ALA A 12 8.85 -25.62 -32.33
CA ALA A 12 9.20 -25.18 -30.99
C ALA A 12 7.90 -25.07 -30.18
N GLY A 13 7.63 -26.07 -29.35
CA GLY A 13 6.61 -25.98 -28.31
C GLY A 13 7.05 -24.94 -27.30
N THR A 14 6.34 -23.82 -27.21
CA THR A 14 6.37 -22.95 -26.04
C THR A 14 5.95 -23.80 -24.84
N ALA A 15 6.92 -24.20 -24.02
CA ALA A 15 6.65 -24.80 -22.72
C ALA A 15 5.82 -23.80 -21.92
N MET A 16 4.58 -24.18 -21.58
CA MET A 16 3.89 -23.54 -20.46
C MET A 16 4.75 -23.83 -19.23
N VAL A 17 5.45 -22.80 -18.75
CA VAL A 17 6.09 -22.84 -17.45
C VAL A 17 4.96 -23.03 -16.45
N SER A 18 4.83 -24.24 -15.89
CA SER A 18 4.04 -24.45 -14.68
C SER A 18 4.66 -23.56 -13.62
N ALA A 19 3.87 -22.69 -12.99
CA ALA A 19 4.34 -21.94 -11.84
C ALA A 19 4.29 -22.88 -10.63
N ALA A 20 5.38 -23.00 -9.88
CA ALA A 20 5.37 -23.68 -8.60
C ALA A 20 4.34 -23.02 -7.69
N GLU A 21 3.42 -23.82 -7.13
CA GLU A 21 2.52 -23.34 -6.09
C GLU A 21 3.17 -23.64 -4.73
N LEU A 22 3.40 -22.59 -3.93
CA LEU A 22 3.86 -22.71 -2.56
C LEU A 22 2.67 -22.43 -1.61
N PRO A 23 1.99 -23.47 -1.07
CA PRO A 23 0.91 -23.27 -0.13
C PRO A 23 1.44 -22.69 1.19
N VAL A 24 0.57 -21.99 1.92
CA VAL A 24 0.86 -21.58 3.31
C VAL A 24 0.90 -22.82 4.17
N THR A 25 1.97 -23.00 4.93
CA THR A 25 2.18 -24.17 5.81
C THR A 25 2.23 -23.79 7.28
N SER A 26 2.61 -22.56 7.60
CA SER A 26 2.62 -22.05 8.98
C SER A 26 2.26 -20.59 9.06
N ILE A 27 1.56 -20.23 10.13
CA ILE A 27 1.14 -18.86 10.43
C ILE A 27 1.42 -18.57 11.90
N THR A 28 2.06 -17.45 12.18
CA THR A 28 2.20 -16.89 13.54
C THR A 28 1.48 -15.56 13.61
N LEU A 29 0.46 -15.45 14.46
CA LEU A 29 -0.31 -14.22 14.67
C LEU A 29 0.11 -13.52 15.95
N TYR A 30 0.42 -12.24 15.84
CA TYR A 30 0.81 -11.40 16.95
C TYR A 30 -0.35 -10.54 17.44
N SER A 31 -0.39 -10.28 18.75
CA SER A 31 -1.39 -9.39 19.35
C SER A 31 -1.29 -7.93 18.86
N SER A 32 -0.16 -7.57 18.25
CA SER A 32 0.08 -6.26 17.61
C SER A 32 -0.65 -6.06 16.27
N GLY A 33 -1.32 -7.09 15.75
CA GLY A 33 -1.99 -7.02 14.45
C GLY A 33 -1.07 -7.27 13.25
N VAL A 34 -0.01 -8.05 13.47
CA VAL A 34 0.90 -8.53 12.43
C VAL A 34 0.81 -10.05 12.39
N GLY A 35 0.87 -10.64 11.20
CA GLY A 35 1.04 -12.08 11.01
C GLY A 35 2.34 -12.37 10.25
N PHE A 36 3.07 -13.40 10.69
CA PHE A 36 4.14 -14.01 9.92
C PHE A 36 3.59 -15.25 9.20
N PHE A 37 3.76 -15.29 7.90
CA PHE A 37 3.27 -16.36 7.04
C PHE A 37 4.47 -17.07 6.43
N GLU A 38 4.43 -18.38 6.49
CA GLU A 38 5.38 -19.22 5.82
C GLU A 38 4.69 -20.07 4.76
N ARG A 39 5.29 -20.09 3.58
CA ARG A 39 4.95 -21.00 2.49
C ARG A 39 6.09 -21.97 2.27
N ALA A 40 5.76 -23.23 1.99
CA ALA A 40 6.78 -24.25 1.74
C ALA A 40 6.32 -25.22 0.64
N GLY A 41 7.28 -25.73 -0.12
CA GLY A 41 7.03 -26.66 -1.22
C GLY A 41 8.33 -27.06 -1.93
N ALA A 42 8.21 -27.73 -3.07
CA ALA A 42 9.33 -28.09 -3.91
C ALA A 42 9.27 -27.32 -5.24
N VAL A 43 10.44 -26.95 -5.77
CA VAL A 43 10.59 -26.30 -7.08
C VAL A 43 11.53 -27.12 -7.95
N GLN A 44 11.37 -27.03 -9.27
CA GLN A 44 12.14 -27.82 -10.23
C GLN A 44 13.01 -26.93 -11.13
N GLY A 45 14.34 -27.06 -11.03
CA GLY A 45 15.27 -26.34 -11.91
C GLY A 45 15.06 -24.82 -11.86
N GLU A 46 15.03 -24.15 -13.00
CA GLU A 46 14.65 -22.74 -13.09
C GLU A 46 13.13 -22.61 -13.23
N GLU A 47 12.51 -21.84 -12.34
CA GLU A 47 11.05 -21.73 -12.28
C GLU A 47 10.61 -20.34 -11.82
N SER A 48 9.45 -19.90 -12.28
CA SER A 48 8.82 -18.65 -11.83
C SER A 48 7.78 -18.94 -10.76
N LEU A 49 7.99 -18.43 -9.54
CA LEU A 49 6.99 -18.41 -8.49
C LEU A 49 6.15 -17.13 -8.61
N VAL A 50 4.83 -17.28 -8.71
CA VAL A 50 3.91 -16.14 -8.84
C VAL A 50 3.02 -16.08 -7.60
N LEU A 51 3.08 -14.97 -6.88
CA LEU A 51 2.31 -14.69 -5.68
C LEU A 51 1.39 -13.50 -5.91
N SER A 52 0.25 -13.47 -5.22
CA SER A 52 -0.74 -12.42 -5.40
C SER A 52 -1.28 -11.90 -4.07
N PHE A 53 -1.10 -10.60 -3.84
CA PHE A 53 -1.42 -9.90 -2.59
C PHE A 53 -2.34 -8.71 -2.83
N SER A 54 -3.03 -8.22 -1.80
CA SER A 54 -3.67 -6.91 -1.88
C SER A 54 -2.64 -5.76 -1.90
N PRO A 55 -3.01 -4.53 -2.31
CA PRO A 55 -2.10 -3.39 -2.32
C PRO A 55 -1.47 -3.08 -0.95
N ASP A 56 -2.23 -3.23 0.14
CA ASP A 56 -1.71 -2.97 1.48
C ASP A 56 -0.74 -4.08 1.94
N GLN A 57 -1.04 -5.33 1.59
CA GLN A 57 -0.19 -6.47 1.93
C GLN A 57 1.14 -6.48 1.16
N VAL A 58 1.14 -6.12 -0.12
CA VAL A 58 2.36 -6.21 -0.94
C VAL A 58 3.49 -5.33 -0.40
N VAL A 59 3.15 -4.20 0.24
CA VAL A 59 4.10 -3.29 0.87
C VAL A 59 4.87 -3.99 2.00
N ASP A 60 4.15 -4.67 2.89
CA ASP A 60 4.75 -5.40 4.01
C ASP A 60 5.55 -6.63 3.53
N VAL A 61 5.03 -7.32 2.51
CA VAL A 61 5.67 -8.50 1.92
C VAL A 61 7.01 -8.12 1.30
N ILE A 62 7.06 -7.12 0.41
CA ILE A 62 8.30 -6.70 -0.26
C ILE A 62 9.39 -6.32 0.77
N ARG A 63 8.97 -5.76 1.90
CA ARG A 63 9.89 -5.33 2.96
C ARG A 63 10.46 -6.48 3.79
N SER A 64 9.65 -7.51 4.06
CA SER A 64 9.93 -8.52 5.09
C SER A 64 10.20 -9.91 4.52
N MET A 65 9.99 -10.11 3.22
CA MET A 65 10.10 -11.41 2.57
C MET A 65 11.51 -11.97 2.70
N VAL A 66 11.59 -13.23 3.13
CA VAL A 66 12.80 -14.03 3.20
C VAL A 66 12.57 -15.33 2.46
N TYR A 67 13.52 -15.69 1.61
CA TYR A 67 13.50 -16.93 0.85
C TYR A 67 14.62 -17.85 1.33
N LEU A 68 14.31 -19.12 1.52
CA LEU A 68 15.25 -20.16 1.89
C LEU A 68 15.13 -21.32 0.90
N ASP A 69 16.26 -21.67 0.27
CA ASP A 69 16.38 -22.82 -0.61
C ASP A 69 17.27 -23.87 0.05
N GLN A 70 16.73 -25.07 0.25
CA GLN A 70 17.45 -26.16 0.92
C GLN A 70 18.24 -27.03 -0.07
N GLY A 71 18.10 -26.79 -1.38
CA GLY A 71 18.89 -27.45 -2.43
C GLY A 71 20.03 -26.59 -2.97
N GLY A 72 20.32 -25.44 -2.35
CA GLY A 72 21.40 -24.54 -2.76
C GLY A 72 21.08 -23.63 -3.94
N GLY A 73 19.80 -23.52 -4.31
CA GLY A 73 19.31 -22.53 -5.28
C GLY A 73 19.23 -21.11 -4.72
N SER A 74 18.81 -20.16 -5.55
CA SER A 74 18.71 -18.75 -5.18
C SER A 74 17.60 -18.01 -5.95
N VAL A 75 17.24 -16.82 -5.48
CA VAL A 75 16.36 -15.90 -6.22
C VAL A 75 17.20 -15.06 -7.17
N ALA A 76 16.97 -15.20 -8.48
CA ALA A 76 17.64 -14.42 -9.52
C ALA A 76 17.09 -12.99 -9.61
N SER A 77 15.77 -12.86 -9.51
CA SER A 77 15.09 -11.57 -9.48
C SER A 77 13.73 -11.68 -8.80
N ALA A 78 13.30 -10.58 -8.18
CA ALA A 78 11.93 -10.38 -7.72
C ALA A 78 11.36 -9.19 -8.49
N SER A 79 10.23 -9.37 -9.16
CA SER A 79 9.53 -8.31 -9.88
C SER A 79 8.11 -8.18 -9.37
N TYR A 80 7.67 -6.93 -9.23
CA TYR A 80 6.30 -6.59 -8.90
C TYR A 80 5.83 -5.52 -9.87
N GLU A 81 4.52 -5.49 -10.13
CA GLU A 81 3.94 -4.50 -11.03
C GLU A 81 3.98 -3.11 -10.39
N SER A 82 5.03 -2.34 -10.64
CA SER A 82 5.03 -0.90 -10.33
C SER A 82 4.09 -0.20 -11.32
N ARG A 83 2.95 0.31 -10.83
CA ARG A 83 2.09 1.21 -11.61
C ARG A 83 2.30 2.63 -11.14
N GLU A 84 2.30 3.56 -12.09
CA GLU A 84 2.19 4.97 -11.76
C GLU A 84 0.92 5.17 -10.93
N PRO A 85 0.99 5.81 -9.74
CA PRO A 85 -0.17 5.96 -8.88
C PRO A 85 -1.34 6.55 -9.69
N LEU A 86 -2.54 5.99 -9.52
CA LEU A 86 -3.73 6.46 -10.25
C LEU A 86 -3.90 7.97 -10.10
N SER A 87 -3.61 8.51 -8.91
CA SER A 87 -3.60 9.95 -8.64
C SER A 87 -2.71 10.75 -9.59
N ARG A 88 -1.54 10.21 -9.95
CA ARG A 88 -0.61 10.86 -10.87
C ARG A 88 -1.10 10.81 -12.30
N ILE A 89 -1.64 9.66 -12.73
CA ILE A 89 -2.28 9.55 -14.05
C ILE A 89 -3.42 10.56 -14.16
N LEU A 90 -4.31 10.60 -13.17
CA LEU A 90 -5.44 11.54 -13.12
C LEU A 90 -4.99 13.01 -13.09
N SER A 91 -3.88 13.34 -12.45
CA SER A 91 -3.33 14.71 -12.44
C SER A 91 -2.85 15.22 -13.80
N THR A 92 -2.67 14.33 -14.80
CA THR A 92 -2.31 14.71 -16.17
C THR A 92 -3.51 15.11 -17.04
N PHE A 93 -4.74 14.79 -16.58
CA PHE A 93 -5.96 15.17 -17.28
C PHE A 93 -6.22 16.67 -17.09
N ARG A 94 -6.92 17.30 -18.04
CA ARG A 94 -7.33 18.72 -17.98
C ARG A 94 -8.12 19.04 -16.72
N VAL A 95 -8.94 18.08 -16.28
CA VAL A 95 -9.67 18.13 -15.02
C VAL A 95 -9.12 17.02 -14.14
N ASP A 96 -8.32 17.41 -13.16
CA ASP A 96 -7.80 16.49 -12.15
C ASP A 96 -8.98 15.91 -11.35
N LEU A 97 -8.98 14.59 -11.14
CA LEU A 97 -9.97 13.87 -10.32
C LEU A 97 -9.29 13.03 -9.23
N SER A 98 -7.99 13.21 -9.01
CA SER A 98 -7.16 12.40 -8.11
C SER A 98 -7.56 12.50 -6.64
N ASP A 99 -8.19 13.60 -6.23
CA ASP A 99 -8.56 13.94 -4.87
C ASP A 99 -10.06 13.86 -4.60
N ASN A 100 -10.84 13.28 -5.53
CA ASN A 100 -12.30 13.12 -5.41
C ASN A 100 -13.04 14.45 -5.13
N PRO A 101 -12.95 15.44 -6.04
CA PRO A 101 -13.49 16.77 -5.82
C PRO A 101 -15.02 16.76 -5.75
N GLY A 102 -15.58 17.62 -4.89
CA GLY A 102 -17.01 17.93 -4.91
C GLY A 102 -17.42 18.68 -6.19
N LEU A 103 -18.72 18.79 -6.45
CA LEU A 103 -19.22 19.42 -7.68
C LEU A 103 -18.76 20.88 -7.86
N GLY A 104 -18.78 21.69 -6.79
CA GLY A 104 -18.32 23.08 -6.86
C GLY A 104 -16.84 23.20 -7.24
N GLU A 105 -16.00 22.31 -6.72
CA GLU A 105 -14.58 22.26 -7.03
C GLU A 105 -14.32 21.73 -8.44
N LEU A 106 -15.06 20.71 -8.86
CA LEU A 106 -15.02 20.18 -10.22
C LEU A 106 -15.37 21.27 -11.25
N LEU A 107 -16.46 22.02 -11.01
CA LEU A 107 -16.83 23.17 -11.83
C LEU A 107 -15.74 24.24 -11.82
N ASN A 108 -15.15 24.52 -10.67
CA ASN A 108 -14.06 25.47 -10.57
C ASN A 108 -12.82 25.07 -11.40
N ARG A 109 -12.54 23.75 -11.52
CA ARG A 109 -11.49 23.20 -12.41
C ARG A 109 -11.85 23.33 -13.89
N MET A 110 -13.13 23.40 -14.23
CA MET A 110 -13.66 23.62 -15.58
C MET A 110 -13.93 25.09 -15.89
N ARG A 111 -13.35 26.02 -15.12
CA ARG A 111 -13.50 27.47 -15.38
C ARG A 111 -12.98 27.81 -16.77
N GLY A 112 -13.79 28.55 -17.53
CA GLY A 112 -13.52 28.91 -18.91
C GLY A 112 -14.14 27.95 -19.93
N GLU A 113 -14.73 26.82 -19.51
CA GLU A 113 -15.43 25.93 -20.42
C GLU A 113 -16.81 26.46 -20.79
N THR A 114 -17.20 26.25 -22.05
CA THR A 114 -18.57 26.51 -22.51
C THR A 114 -19.46 25.36 -22.09
N MET A 115 -20.49 25.68 -21.32
CA MET A 115 -21.38 24.71 -20.70
C MET A 115 -22.81 24.91 -21.20
N THR A 116 -23.49 23.82 -21.49
CA THR A 116 -24.95 23.79 -21.55
C THR A 116 -25.47 23.39 -20.17
N PHE A 117 -26.37 24.17 -19.60
CA PHE A 117 -26.97 23.86 -18.31
C PHE A 117 -28.48 24.09 -18.31
N ALA A 118 -29.21 23.27 -17.57
CA ALA A 118 -30.66 23.39 -17.43
C ALA A 118 -31.03 23.84 -16.02
N THR A 119 -31.93 24.82 -15.94
CA THR A 119 -32.64 25.17 -14.70
C THR A 119 -34.14 24.92 -14.92
N ALA A 120 -34.98 25.24 -13.92
CA ALA A 120 -36.42 24.95 -13.96
C ALA A 120 -37.11 25.47 -15.25
N GLY A 121 -37.25 24.58 -16.25
CA GLY A 121 -37.93 24.81 -17.52
C GLY A 121 -37.12 25.53 -18.61
N ARG A 122 -35.83 25.82 -18.42
CA ARG A 122 -35.00 26.50 -19.43
C ARG A 122 -33.59 25.93 -19.52
N THR A 123 -33.09 25.86 -20.74
CA THR A 123 -31.70 25.51 -21.05
C THR A 123 -30.95 26.77 -21.44
N TYR A 124 -29.74 26.91 -20.91
CA TYR A 124 -28.84 28.00 -21.15
C TYR A 124 -27.54 27.45 -21.73
N GLU A 125 -26.86 28.31 -22.50
CA GLU A 125 -25.50 28.10 -22.95
C GLU A 125 -24.66 29.28 -22.46
N GLY A 126 -23.52 29.01 -21.85
CA GLY A 126 -22.65 30.07 -21.36
C GLY A 126 -21.29 29.54 -20.94
N GLN A 127 -20.31 30.45 -20.89
CA GLN A 127 -18.97 30.13 -20.44
C GLN A 127 -18.89 30.21 -18.91
N LEU A 128 -18.37 29.18 -18.24
CA LEU A 128 -18.25 29.17 -16.79
C LEU A 128 -17.16 30.16 -16.34
N VAL A 129 -17.55 31.18 -15.58
CA VAL A 129 -16.63 32.21 -15.06
C VAL A 129 -16.07 31.83 -13.70
N GLY A 130 -16.87 31.16 -12.86
CA GLY A 130 -16.42 30.70 -11.56
C GLY A 130 -17.56 30.16 -10.70
N VAL A 131 -17.17 29.53 -9.60
CA VAL A 131 -18.07 29.04 -8.55
C VAL A 131 -17.63 29.66 -7.24
N GLU A 132 -18.59 30.23 -6.51
CA GLU A 132 -18.40 30.89 -5.24
C GLU A 132 -19.16 30.13 -4.16
N GLU A 133 -18.51 29.83 -3.04
CA GLU A 133 -19.19 29.40 -1.83
C GLU A 133 -19.71 30.63 -1.09
N GLN A 134 -21.01 30.67 -0.85
CA GLN A 134 -21.70 31.69 -0.09
C GLN A 134 -22.11 31.10 1.26
N VAL A 135 -21.54 31.64 2.33
CA VAL A 135 -21.93 31.28 3.68
C VAL A 135 -23.06 32.19 4.11
N ARG A 136 -24.25 31.62 4.31
CA ARG A 136 -25.42 32.31 4.83
C ARG A 136 -25.68 31.85 6.26
N ARG A 137 -25.75 32.79 7.21
CA ARG A 137 -26.17 32.51 8.57
C ARG A 137 -27.62 32.94 8.72
N GLU A 138 -28.48 32.00 9.09
CA GLU A 138 -29.88 32.26 9.44
C GLU A 138 -30.09 31.68 10.84
N ASP A 139 -30.44 32.55 11.80
CA ASP A 139 -30.42 32.26 13.24
C ASP A 139 -29.08 31.64 13.72
N ASP A 140 -29.15 30.46 14.34
CA ASP A 140 -28.00 29.68 14.86
C ASP A 140 -27.49 28.64 13.85
N THR A 141 -28.00 28.65 12.61
CA THR A 141 -27.63 27.69 11.58
C THR A 141 -26.79 28.36 10.48
N VAL A 142 -25.71 27.69 10.07
CA VAL A 142 -24.83 28.11 8.98
C VAL A 142 -25.13 27.24 7.76
N PHE A 143 -25.50 27.89 6.65
CA PHE A 143 -25.73 27.26 5.35
C PHE A 143 -24.58 27.63 4.41
N SER A 144 -23.99 26.63 3.75
CA SER A 144 -23.09 26.83 2.62
C SER A 144 -23.87 26.61 1.33
N GLU A 145 -24.04 27.67 0.54
CA GLU A 145 -24.67 27.61 -0.78
C GLU A 145 -23.61 27.90 -1.86
N TYR A 146 -23.65 27.17 -2.97
CA TYR A 146 -22.74 27.43 -4.09
C TYR A 146 -23.44 28.24 -5.17
N ARG A 147 -22.83 29.34 -5.60
CA ARG A 147 -23.31 30.18 -6.70
C ARG A 147 -22.36 30.07 -7.89
N ASN A 148 -22.92 29.78 -9.06
CA ASN A 148 -22.16 29.62 -10.31
C ASN A 148 -22.40 30.84 -11.18
N THR A 149 -21.33 31.45 -11.69
CA THR A 149 -21.42 32.59 -12.61
C THR A 149 -21.06 32.14 -14.01
N PHE A 150 -21.96 32.40 -14.96
CA PHE A 150 -21.76 32.14 -16.38
C PHE A 150 -21.76 33.43 -17.18
N LEU A 151 -20.97 33.50 -18.24
CA LEU A 151 -21.06 34.53 -19.26
C LEU A 151 -22.04 34.05 -20.35
N VAL A 152 -23.21 34.68 -20.43
CA VAL A 152 -24.28 34.37 -21.39
C VAL A 152 -24.55 35.62 -22.20
N ASP A 153 -24.38 35.56 -23.54
CA ASP A 153 -24.58 36.70 -24.45
C ASP A 153 -23.86 38.00 -24.01
N GLY A 154 -22.68 37.87 -23.39
CA GLY A 154 -21.89 39.01 -22.89
C GLY A 154 -22.31 39.55 -21.51
N ALA A 155 -23.34 38.98 -20.88
CA ALA A 155 -23.76 39.31 -19.53
C ALA A 155 -23.30 38.25 -18.51
N LEU A 156 -22.89 38.69 -17.32
CA LEU A 156 -22.61 37.79 -16.20
C LEU A 156 -23.93 37.41 -15.53
N VAL A 157 -24.25 36.13 -15.52
CA VAL A 157 -25.48 35.58 -14.95
C VAL A 157 -25.13 34.57 -13.86
N GLY A 158 -25.62 34.82 -12.65
CA GLY A 158 -25.42 33.94 -11.50
C GLY A 158 -26.60 32.98 -11.32
N HIS A 159 -26.31 31.70 -11.11
CA HIS A 159 -27.27 30.66 -10.79
C HIS A 159 -26.82 29.86 -9.56
N ASP A 160 -27.73 29.68 -8.60
CA ASP A 160 -27.48 28.83 -7.45
C ASP A 160 -27.32 27.38 -7.93
N LEU A 161 -26.31 26.66 -7.42
CA LEU A 161 -25.99 25.30 -7.85
C LEU A 161 -27.16 24.34 -7.65
N SER A 162 -27.96 24.57 -6.61
CA SER A 162 -29.18 23.80 -6.30
C SER A 162 -30.27 23.93 -7.36
N GLN A 163 -30.25 24.98 -8.19
CA GLN A 163 -31.22 25.21 -9.26
C GLN A 163 -30.80 24.58 -10.60
N ILE A 164 -29.55 24.15 -10.72
CA ILE A 164 -29.00 23.54 -11.93
C ILE A 164 -29.32 22.04 -11.91
N GLN A 165 -30.18 21.61 -12.83
CA GLN A 165 -30.63 20.22 -12.94
C GLN A 165 -29.69 19.36 -13.78
N SER A 166 -29.05 19.96 -14.78
CA SER A 166 -28.06 19.30 -15.61
C SER A 166 -27.03 20.31 -16.07
N LEU A 167 -25.81 19.83 -16.28
CA LEU A 167 -24.68 20.64 -16.69
C LEU A 167 -23.75 19.76 -17.53
N SER A 168 -23.44 20.22 -18.75
CA SER A 168 -22.68 19.46 -19.72
C SER A 168 -21.65 20.36 -20.41
N PRO A 169 -20.36 19.99 -20.42
CA PRO A 169 -19.38 20.67 -21.25
C PRO A 169 -19.71 20.47 -22.73
N GLN A 170 -19.64 21.55 -23.51
CA GLN A 170 -19.86 21.45 -24.95
C GLN A 170 -18.69 20.78 -25.66
N ASP A 171 -17.46 20.97 -25.18
CA ASP A 171 -16.26 20.35 -25.77
C ASP A 171 -16.36 18.81 -25.76
N PRO A 172 -16.48 18.15 -26.93
CA PRO A 172 -16.50 16.69 -27.01
C PRO A 172 -15.17 16.05 -26.58
N ALA A 173 -14.05 16.76 -26.63
CA ALA A 173 -12.76 16.27 -26.14
C ALA A 173 -12.75 16.19 -24.61
N LEU A 174 -13.13 17.27 -23.93
CA LEU A 174 -13.26 17.28 -22.46
C LEU A 174 -14.22 16.19 -21.96
N ARG A 175 -15.38 16.00 -22.60
CA ARG A 175 -16.32 14.93 -22.22
C ARG A 175 -15.73 13.52 -22.34
N ARG A 176 -14.97 13.25 -23.41
CA ARG A 176 -14.28 11.96 -23.60
C ARG A 176 -13.17 11.76 -22.58
N GLU A 177 -12.44 12.82 -22.28
CA GLU A 177 -11.35 12.84 -21.30
C GLU A 177 -11.89 12.57 -19.89
N LEU A 178 -12.96 13.24 -19.46
CA LEU A 178 -13.66 12.96 -18.20
C LEU A 178 -14.17 11.52 -18.12
N ALA A 179 -14.77 11.00 -19.20
CA ALA A 179 -15.23 9.62 -19.25
C ALA A 179 -14.06 8.63 -19.09
N THR A 180 -12.92 8.91 -19.72
CA THR A 180 -11.70 8.09 -19.63
C THR A 180 -11.12 8.12 -18.21
N ALA A 181 -11.04 9.30 -17.59
CA ALA A 181 -10.61 9.45 -16.21
C ALA A 181 -11.49 8.65 -15.24
N LEU A 182 -12.82 8.72 -15.41
CA LEU A 182 -13.77 7.95 -14.61
C LEU A 182 -13.69 6.45 -14.86
N SER A 183 -13.43 6.02 -16.10
CA SER A 183 -13.14 4.61 -16.40
C SER A 183 -11.87 4.13 -15.69
N LEU A 184 -10.79 4.94 -15.66
CA LEU A 184 -9.58 4.60 -14.90
C LEU A 184 -9.85 4.50 -13.40
N VAL A 185 -10.71 5.36 -12.85
CA VAL A 185 -11.16 5.25 -11.45
C VAL A 185 -11.95 3.96 -11.22
N ALA A 186 -12.83 3.57 -12.14
CA ALA A 186 -13.59 2.33 -12.05
C ALA A 186 -12.68 1.09 -12.16
N ASP A 187 -11.73 1.09 -13.09
CA ASP A 187 -10.77 0.00 -13.28
C ASP A 187 -9.82 -0.11 -12.09
N GLY A 188 -9.39 1.03 -11.53
CA GLY A 188 -8.56 1.09 -10.33
C GLY A 188 -9.20 0.41 -9.12
N ARG A 189 -10.53 0.45 -8.99
CA ARG A 189 -11.28 -0.27 -7.94
C ARG A 189 -11.34 -1.79 -8.16
N THR A 190 -11.02 -2.27 -9.35
CA THR A 190 -11.09 -3.70 -9.70
C THR A 190 -9.71 -4.39 -9.58
N GLN A 191 -8.63 -3.61 -9.51
CA GLN A 191 -7.25 -4.12 -9.43
C GLN A 191 -6.77 -4.29 -7.99
N ASP A 192 -7.56 -5.00 -7.19
CA ASP A 192 -7.28 -5.29 -5.77
C ASP A 192 -6.15 -6.30 -5.58
N ARG A 193 -5.49 -6.74 -6.64
CA ARG A 193 -4.41 -7.74 -6.57
C ARG A 193 -3.15 -7.25 -7.24
N LYS A 194 -2.04 -7.38 -6.53
CA LYS A 194 -0.67 -7.10 -6.95
C LYS A 194 0.05 -8.43 -7.13
N ILE A 195 0.68 -8.59 -8.29
CA ILE A 195 1.45 -9.77 -8.63
C ILE A 195 2.90 -9.54 -8.25
N LEU A 196 3.45 -10.46 -7.46
CA LEU A 196 4.87 -10.56 -7.14
C LEU A 196 5.41 -11.84 -7.78
N THR A 197 6.37 -11.71 -8.68
CA THR A 197 7.00 -12.83 -9.38
C THR A 197 8.44 -12.97 -8.92
N LEU A 198 8.80 -14.15 -8.40
CA LEU A 198 10.17 -14.53 -8.09
C LEU A 198 10.70 -15.46 -9.19
N GLN A 199 11.83 -15.07 -9.80
CA GLN A 199 12.56 -15.94 -10.72
C GLN A 199 13.57 -16.75 -9.92
N LEU A 200 13.36 -18.06 -9.83
CA LEU A 200 14.18 -18.97 -9.06
C LEU A 200 15.22 -19.62 -9.97
N GLN A 201 16.45 -19.74 -9.48
CA GLN A 201 17.56 -20.42 -10.15
C GLN A 201 18.06 -21.59 -9.30
N GLY A 202 18.39 -22.69 -9.96
CA GLY A 202 18.92 -23.90 -9.34
C GLY A 202 18.74 -25.12 -10.25
N GLU A 203 19.18 -26.27 -9.78
CA GLU A 203 19.11 -27.54 -10.51
C GLU A 203 18.29 -28.57 -9.72
N GLY A 204 17.63 -29.47 -10.45
CA GLY A 204 16.85 -30.56 -9.85
C GLY A 204 15.63 -30.12 -9.05
N GLU A 205 15.00 -31.10 -8.40
CA GLU A 205 13.91 -30.88 -7.44
C GLU A 205 14.51 -30.47 -6.09
N ARG A 206 14.04 -29.35 -5.53
CA ARG A 206 14.56 -28.84 -4.26
C ARG A 206 13.48 -28.24 -3.37
N PRO A 207 13.56 -28.46 -2.04
CA PRO A 207 12.63 -27.86 -1.11
C PRO A 207 12.96 -26.38 -0.90
N VAL A 208 11.92 -25.55 -0.88
CA VAL A 208 12.02 -24.11 -0.67
C VAL A 208 11.00 -23.66 0.37
N ARG A 209 11.34 -22.58 1.07
CA ARG A 209 10.47 -21.90 2.03
C ARG A 209 10.50 -20.40 1.79
N LEU A 210 9.35 -19.76 1.96
CA LEU A 210 9.18 -18.33 1.82
C LEU A 210 8.46 -17.80 3.06
N GLY A 211 9.13 -16.96 3.83
CA GLY A 211 8.55 -16.29 5.00
C GLY A 211 8.30 -14.81 4.71
N TYR A 212 7.19 -14.23 5.19
CA TYR A 212 6.92 -12.80 5.09
C TYR A 212 5.95 -12.33 6.19
N LEU A 213 5.98 -11.03 6.48
CA LEU A 213 5.05 -10.37 7.38
C LEU A 213 3.95 -9.66 6.60
N MET A 214 2.75 -9.61 7.18
CA MET A 214 1.65 -8.78 6.70
C MET A 214 0.76 -8.31 7.85
N ALA A 215 0.15 -7.14 7.69
CA ALA A 215 -0.93 -6.70 8.57
C ALA A 215 -2.05 -7.76 8.67
N CYS A 216 -2.49 -8.06 9.89
CA CYS A 216 -3.54 -9.04 10.18
C CYS A 216 -4.47 -8.53 11.28
N PRO A 217 -5.75 -8.94 11.30
CA PRO A 217 -6.62 -8.70 12.45
C PRO A 217 -6.00 -9.24 13.73
N VAL A 218 -6.14 -8.48 14.81
CA VAL A 218 -5.68 -8.88 16.14
C VAL A 218 -6.49 -10.10 16.61
N TRP A 219 -5.78 -11.17 16.95
CA TRP A 219 -6.37 -12.36 17.58
C TRP A 219 -6.78 -12.06 19.02
N LYS A 220 -7.87 -12.67 19.49
CA LYS A 220 -8.48 -12.36 20.80
C LYS A 220 -8.70 -13.62 21.62
N THR A 221 -8.49 -13.55 22.92
CA THR A 221 -8.81 -14.64 23.84
C THR A 221 -10.16 -14.45 24.50
N SER A 222 -10.84 -15.56 24.79
CA SER A 222 -11.97 -15.59 25.71
C SER A 222 -11.84 -16.79 26.62
N TYR A 223 -12.13 -16.59 27.90
CA TYR A 223 -12.09 -17.64 28.91
C TYR A 223 -13.49 -17.86 29.47
N ARG A 224 -13.86 -19.12 29.65
CA ARG A 224 -15.12 -19.53 30.27
C ARG A 224 -14.82 -20.49 31.40
N MET A 225 -15.42 -20.24 32.56
CA MET A 225 -15.30 -21.09 33.73
C MET A 225 -16.65 -21.77 33.99
N LEU A 226 -16.64 -23.09 34.05
CA LEU A 226 -17.81 -23.90 34.39
C LEU A 226 -17.60 -24.49 35.77
N VAL A 227 -18.55 -24.25 36.68
CA VAL A 227 -18.47 -24.71 38.06
C VAL A 227 -19.57 -25.75 38.29
N SER A 228 -19.20 -26.95 38.70
CA SER A 228 -20.16 -28.02 39.02
C SER A 228 -19.63 -28.90 40.17
N GLU A 229 -20.43 -29.07 41.23
CA GLU A 229 -20.12 -29.98 42.36
C GLU A 229 -18.70 -29.82 42.94
N GLY A 230 -18.19 -28.59 43.08
CA GLY A 230 -16.86 -28.31 43.60
C GLY A 230 -15.70 -28.53 42.61
N LYS A 231 -15.99 -28.97 41.39
CA LYS A 231 -15.05 -29.03 40.27
C LYS A 231 -15.20 -27.79 39.40
N VAL A 232 -14.07 -27.24 38.97
CA VAL A 232 -14.03 -26.09 38.07
C VAL A 232 -13.37 -26.51 36.76
N SER A 233 -14.07 -26.31 35.65
CA SER A 233 -13.50 -26.51 34.32
C SER A 233 -13.25 -25.15 33.68
N LEU A 234 -12.01 -24.85 33.35
CA LEU A 234 -11.62 -23.65 32.61
C LEU A 234 -11.45 -24.00 31.13
N GLN A 235 -12.10 -23.22 30.28
CA GLN A 235 -11.98 -23.30 28.82
C GLN A 235 -11.43 -21.97 28.30
N GLY A 236 -10.33 -22.01 27.56
CA GLY A 236 -9.77 -20.89 26.84
C GLY A 236 -9.94 -21.08 25.34
N TRP A 237 -10.39 -20.03 24.67
CA TRP A 237 -10.60 -19.99 23.23
C TRP A 237 -9.88 -18.80 22.62
N ALA A 238 -9.23 -18.99 21.48
CA ALA A 238 -8.73 -17.94 20.62
C ALA A 238 -9.69 -17.68 19.46
N HIS A 239 -9.92 -16.42 19.16
CA HIS A 239 -10.64 -15.97 17.97
C HIS A 239 -9.62 -15.47 16.98
N VAL A 240 -9.63 -16.07 15.81
CA VAL A 240 -8.70 -15.80 14.73
C VAL A 240 -9.48 -15.51 13.47
N ASP A 241 -9.05 -14.50 12.72
CA ASP A 241 -9.63 -14.12 11.45
C ASP A 241 -8.64 -14.46 10.34
N ASN A 242 -9.11 -15.11 9.27
CA ASN A 242 -8.36 -15.25 8.03
C ASN A 242 -8.71 -14.07 7.11
N PRO A 243 -7.89 -13.00 7.05
CA PRO A 243 -8.15 -11.85 6.18
C PRO A 243 -7.74 -12.11 4.72
N SER A 244 -7.10 -13.23 4.43
CA SER A 244 -6.53 -13.52 3.11
C SER A 244 -7.59 -14.03 2.13
N ASP A 245 -7.25 -13.98 0.84
CA ASP A 245 -8.07 -14.48 -0.26
C ASP A 245 -7.81 -15.96 -0.59
N GLU A 246 -7.02 -16.65 0.23
CA GLU A 246 -6.75 -18.08 0.15
C GLU A 246 -7.22 -18.79 1.41
N ASP A 247 -7.58 -20.05 1.25
CA ASP A 247 -7.96 -20.89 2.38
C ASP A 247 -6.69 -21.28 3.13
N TRP A 248 -6.71 -21.17 4.45
CA TRP A 248 -5.67 -21.79 5.26
C TRP A 248 -6.03 -23.26 5.35
N GLU A 249 -5.28 -24.11 4.68
CA GLU A 249 -5.53 -25.55 4.65
C GLU A 249 -4.41 -26.27 5.40
N ASP A 250 -4.76 -26.96 6.48
CA ASP A 250 -3.81 -27.79 7.25
C ASP A 250 -2.57 -27.01 7.73
N VAL A 251 -2.75 -25.78 8.23
CA VAL A 251 -1.65 -24.91 8.64
C VAL A 251 -1.26 -25.11 10.10
N GLN A 252 0.03 -25.01 10.39
CA GLN A 252 0.54 -24.89 11.76
C GLN A 252 0.32 -23.46 12.25
N LEU A 253 -0.60 -23.27 13.20
CA LEU A 253 -0.94 -21.94 13.74
C LEU A 253 -0.31 -21.70 15.11
N SER A 254 0.24 -20.51 15.28
CA SER A 254 0.79 -20.03 16.55
C SER A 254 0.28 -18.62 16.89
N LEU A 255 -0.03 -18.38 18.16
CA LEU A 255 -0.62 -17.16 18.67
C LEU A 255 0.31 -16.56 19.72
N VAL A 256 0.85 -15.38 19.45
CA VAL A 256 1.90 -14.77 20.27
C VAL A 256 1.40 -13.43 20.82
N SER A 257 1.53 -13.23 22.13
CA SER A 257 1.11 -11.99 22.79
C SER A 257 2.11 -10.83 22.63
N GLY A 258 3.29 -11.10 22.05
CA GLY A 258 4.34 -10.12 21.82
C GLY A 258 4.04 -9.08 20.74
N GLN A 259 4.79 -7.98 20.78
CA GLN A 259 4.70 -6.87 19.84
C GLN A 259 6.00 -6.76 19.03
N PRO A 260 6.10 -7.42 17.86
CA PRO A 260 7.17 -7.10 16.93
C PRO A 260 7.09 -5.62 16.53
N VAL A 261 8.25 -4.97 16.33
CA VAL A 261 8.31 -3.58 15.86
C VAL A 261 7.69 -3.52 14.46
N SER A 262 6.49 -2.93 14.35
CA SER A 262 5.78 -2.74 13.09
C SER A 262 5.75 -1.26 12.70
N PHE A 263 5.93 -0.98 11.40
CA PHE A 263 5.78 0.35 10.84
C PHE A 263 5.41 0.25 9.36
N ILE A 264 4.54 1.15 8.91
CA ILE A 264 4.14 1.23 7.51
C ILE A 264 5.20 2.04 6.78
N GLN A 265 5.90 1.41 5.83
CA GLN A 265 6.80 2.09 4.92
C GLN A 265 6.41 1.71 3.49
N ASN A 266 5.84 2.66 2.75
CA ASN A 266 5.45 2.44 1.37
C ASN A 266 6.70 2.32 0.48
N LEU A 267 7.08 1.07 0.18
CA LEU A 267 8.15 0.72 -0.76
C LEU A 267 7.62 0.41 -2.17
N TYR A 268 6.30 0.35 -2.34
CA TYR A 268 5.66 -0.03 -3.59
C TYR A 268 5.55 1.16 -4.54
N ASP A 269 5.13 2.33 -4.01
CA ASP A 269 5.01 3.53 -4.83
C ASP A 269 6.37 4.15 -5.14
N PRO A 270 6.63 4.56 -6.40
CA PRO A 270 7.86 5.27 -6.74
C PRO A 270 7.97 6.61 -6.00
N ILE A 271 9.07 6.80 -5.27
CA ILE A 271 9.39 8.04 -4.56
C ILE A 271 10.23 8.95 -5.47
N TYR A 272 9.75 10.17 -5.73
CA TYR A 272 10.45 11.16 -6.56
C TYR A 272 11.07 12.27 -5.70
N ALA A 273 12.35 12.58 -5.94
CA ALA A 273 13.00 13.74 -5.32
C ALA A 273 12.58 15.05 -6.03
N PRO A 274 12.29 16.15 -5.30
CA PRO A 274 12.01 17.44 -5.91
C PRO A 274 13.26 17.95 -6.62
N ARG A 275 13.10 18.44 -7.86
CA ARG A 275 14.20 19.02 -8.63
C ARG A 275 14.22 20.54 -8.43
N PRO A 276 15.36 21.14 -8.05
CA PRO A 276 15.46 22.59 -7.94
C PRO A 276 15.30 23.22 -9.31
N VAL A 277 14.43 24.23 -9.40
CA VAL A 277 14.36 25.11 -10.57
C VAL A 277 15.47 26.14 -10.41
N VAL A 278 16.51 26.05 -11.23
CA VAL A 278 17.56 27.06 -11.28
C VAL A 278 17.04 28.22 -12.14
N PRO A 279 16.75 29.40 -11.56
CA PRO A 279 16.32 30.54 -12.35
C PRO A 279 17.46 30.97 -13.28
N TYR A 280 17.13 31.43 -14.49
CA TYR A 280 18.10 32.11 -15.31
C TYR A 280 18.52 33.40 -14.59
N GLU A 281 19.82 33.58 -14.34
CA GLU A 281 20.36 34.87 -13.96
C GLU A 281 20.12 35.84 -15.12
N THR A 282 19.01 36.56 -15.07
CA THR A 282 18.77 37.67 -15.97
C THR A 282 19.72 38.76 -15.50
N VAL A 283 20.80 39.00 -16.24
CA VAL A 283 21.73 40.11 -15.96
C VAL A 283 20.93 41.40 -16.02
N SER A 284 20.50 41.88 -14.86
CA SER A 284 19.87 43.18 -14.72
C SER A 284 20.96 44.23 -14.95
N GLY A 285 20.94 44.81 -16.15
CA GLY A 285 21.84 45.90 -16.52
C GLY A 285 22.76 45.59 -17.69
N ALA A 286 22.20 45.33 -18.88
CA ALA A 286 22.81 45.91 -20.07
C ALA A 286 22.58 47.43 -20.02
N ALA A 287 23.35 48.13 -19.19
CA ALA A 287 23.45 49.58 -19.30
C ALA A 287 23.96 49.90 -20.72
N PRO A 288 23.41 50.91 -21.42
CA PRO A 288 23.93 51.34 -22.70
C PRO A 288 25.45 51.55 -22.61
N GLN A 289 26.23 50.99 -23.52
CA GLN A 289 27.66 51.25 -23.56
C GLN A 289 27.90 52.73 -23.85
N THR A 290 28.20 53.52 -22.83
CA THR A 290 28.68 54.89 -23.00
C THR A 290 30.18 54.86 -23.24
N PHE A 291 30.60 55.10 -24.47
CA PHE A 291 31.99 55.42 -24.77
C PHE A 291 32.27 56.84 -24.26
N GLY A 292 33.08 56.98 -23.21
CA GLY A 292 33.46 58.30 -22.71
C GLY A 292 34.21 58.25 -21.38
N ASN A 293 35.51 58.47 -21.45
CA ASN A 293 36.45 58.61 -20.34
C ASN A 293 35.86 59.33 -19.12
N ALA A 294 35.76 58.63 -17.99
CA ALA A 294 35.65 59.26 -16.68
C ALA A 294 36.32 58.38 -15.62
N VAL A 295 37.43 58.89 -15.10
CA VAL A 295 38.25 58.38 -14.00
C VAL A 295 37.47 58.51 -12.69
N GLY A 296 37.46 57.48 -11.83
CA GLY A 296 37.17 57.70 -10.40
C GLY A 296 36.59 56.53 -9.59
N SER A 297 37.47 55.95 -8.77
CA SER A 297 37.21 55.31 -7.46
C SER A 297 36.52 53.94 -7.36
N SER A 298 37.38 52.92 -7.24
CA SER A 298 37.43 51.89 -6.19
C SER A 298 36.11 51.45 -5.52
N ARG A 299 35.61 50.28 -5.92
CA ARG A 299 34.71 49.44 -5.11
C ARG A 299 35.51 48.33 -4.45
N LEU A 300 35.58 48.36 -3.13
CA LEU A 300 36.07 47.25 -2.31
C LEU A 300 35.11 46.07 -2.43
N ARG A 301 35.65 44.98 -2.98
CA ARG A 301 35.07 43.64 -2.97
C ARG A 301 35.48 42.99 -1.64
N LYS A 302 34.51 42.56 -0.83
CA LYS A 302 34.75 41.53 0.20
C LYS A 302 33.79 40.38 -0.06
N SER A 303 34.34 39.37 -0.72
CA SER A 303 33.91 37.98 -0.66
C SER A 303 34.35 37.36 0.66
N GLU A 304 33.70 36.24 1.00
CA GLU A 304 33.97 35.24 2.06
C GLU A 304 32.86 35.21 3.11
N ALA A 305 32.34 34.07 3.56
CA ALA A 305 32.50 32.69 3.14
C ALA A 305 31.36 31.87 3.79
N ARG A 306 30.84 30.91 3.03
CA ARG A 306 30.49 29.54 3.46
C ARG A 306 30.01 29.38 4.91
N ARG A 307 28.69 29.36 5.13
CA ARG A 307 28.10 28.66 6.28
C ARG A 307 28.10 27.16 5.99
N GLU A 308 28.97 26.45 6.67
CA GLU A 308 28.84 25.00 6.89
C GLU A 308 27.48 24.72 7.54
N TYR A 309 26.63 23.97 6.85
CA TYR A 309 25.60 23.20 7.51
C TYR A 309 26.29 22.00 8.13
N GLY A 310 26.31 21.94 9.46
CA GLY A 310 26.70 20.75 10.20
C GLY A 310 25.80 19.59 9.79
N ALA A 311 26.40 18.57 9.19
CA ALA A 311 25.78 17.27 9.03
C ALA A 311 25.58 16.69 10.43
N ALA A 312 24.33 16.72 10.91
CA ALA A 312 23.93 15.85 12.00
C ALA A 312 24.14 14.41 11.52
N ALA A 313 25.05 13.70 12.17
CA ALA A 313 25.26 12.28 11.94
C ALA A 313 23.91 11.55 12.13
N ALA A 314 23.47 10.88 11.07
CA ALA A 314 22.38 9.92 11.17
C ALA A 314 22.80 8.84 12.19
N PRO A 315 21.90 8.39 13.09
CA PRO A 315 22.20 7.27 13.95
C PRO A 315 22.50 6.06 13.06
N ALA A 316 23.71 5.52 13.22
CA ALA A 316 24.06 4.24 12.65
C ALA A 316 23.07 3.20 13.20
N MET A 317 22.22 2.65 12.34
CA MET A 317 21.55 1.39 12.63
C MET A 317 22.66 0.39 12.91
N MET A 318 22.74 -0.08 14.14
CA MET A 318 23.50 -1.29 14.44
C MET A 318 22.88 -2.41 13.61
N LEU A 319 23.63 -2.89 12.60
CA LEU A 319 23.44 -4.24 12.12
C LEU A 319 23.64 -5.14 13.33
N ALA A 320 22.54 -5.67 13.85
CA ALA A 320 22.60 -6.79 14.77
C ALA A 320 23.40 -7.90 14.09
N ASP A 321 24.32 -8.46 14.86
CA ASP A 321 25.21 -9.54 14.48
C ASP A 321 24.50 -10.60 13.65
N ALA A 322 25.21 -11.10 12.65
CA ALA A 322 24.79 -12.18 11.78
C ALA A 322 24.33 -13.38 12.63
N VAL A 323 23.01 -13.54 12.73
CA VAL A 323 22.40 -14.75 13.27
C VAL A 323 22.80 -15.89 12.36
N SER A 324 23.53 -16.85 12.91
CA SER A 324 23.88 -18.09 12.23
C SER A 324 22.59 -18.83 11.82
N PHE A 325 22.32 -18.84 10.51
CA PHE A 325 21.19 -19.53 9.90
C PHE A 325 21.48 -21.03 9.83
N ASP A 326 21.02 -21.77 10.83
CA ASP A 326 20.82 -23.22 10.74
C ASP A 326 19.47 -23.58 11.38
N ALA A 327 18.79 -24.56 10.78
CA ALA A 327 17.47 -25.10 11.13
C ALA A 327 16.21 -24.24 10.85
N GLY A 328 15.82 -24.13 9.57
CA GLY A 328 14.48 -23.67 9.16
C GLY A 328 14.16 -22.22 9.55
N PHE A 329 13.03 -21.68 9.09
CA PHE A 329 12.48 -20.48 9.73
C PHE A 329 12.00 -20.91 11.12
N ALA A 330 12.93 -21.05 12.07
CA ALA A 330 12.61 -21.43 13.42
C ALA A 330 11.79 -20.29 14.02
N GLU A 331 10.50 -20.55 14.15
CA GLU A 331 9.54 -19.83 14.97
C GLU A 331 10.15 -19.35 16.30
N GLU A 332 11.03 -20.17 16.90
CA GLU A 332 11.82 -19.86 18.10
C GLU A 332 12.77 -18.67 17.93
N ALA A 333 13.51 -18.55 16.83
CA ALA A 333 14.43 -17.44 16.58
C ALA A 333 13.70 -16.10 16.37
N MET A 334 12.48 -16.13 15.82
CA MET A 334 11.65 -14.93 15.69
C MET A 334 10.92 -14.58 17.00
N VAL A 335 10.45 -15.57 17.76
CA VAL A 335 9.93 -15.37 19.12
C VAL A 335 11.01 -14.77 20.02
N GLU A 336 12.27 -15.21 19.87
CA GLU A 336 13.43 -14.65 20.55
C GLU A 336 13.74 -13.21 20.09
N SER A 337 13.56 -12.90 18.79
CA SER A 337 13.69 -11.52 18.26
C SER A 337 12.58 -10.55 18.71
N ALA A 338 11.45 -11.08 19.20
CA ALA A 338 10.38 -10.29 19.82
C ALA A 338 10.68 -9.93 21.29
N LEU A 339 11.80 -10.43 21.85
CA LEU A 339 12.28 -10.03 23.16
C LEU A 339 13.04 -8.70 23.05
N PRO A 340 12.70 -7.67 23.86
CA PRO A 340 13.44 -6.42 23.84
C PRO A 340 14.89 -6.65 24.29
N ALA A 341 15.85 -6.36 23.42
CA ALA A 341 17.26 -6.26 23.74
C ALA A 341 17.55 -4.94 24.51
N ALA A 342 16.99 -4.81 25.71
CA ALA A 342 17.31 -3.71 26.62
C ALA A 342 17.10 -4.13 28.07
N SER A 343 18.15 -3.99 28.88
CA SER A 343 18.11 -4.19 30.32
C SER A 343 17.18 -3.16 30.99
N GLY A 344 16.17 -3.63 31.73
CA GLY A 344 15.53 -2.86 32.80
C GLY A 344 14.02 -2.69 32.66
N GLY A 345 13.29 -3.62 33.27
CA GLY A 345 11.85 -3.55 33.52
C GLY A 345 11.24 -4.94 33.37
N GLU A 346 10.50 -5.43 34.36
CA GLU A 346 9.65 -6.62 34.21
C GLU A 346 8.60 -6.32 33.13
N VAL A 347 8.96 -6.58 31.87
CA VAL A 347 8.01 -6.72 30.78
C VAL A 347 7.25 -8.00 31.09
N GLY A 348 5.92 -7.87 31.28
CA GLY A 348 5.05 -8.98 31.65
C GLY A 348 5.28 -10.21 30.79
N GLU A 349 5.01 -11.39 31.35
CA GLU A 349 5.18 -12.68 30.70
C GLU A 349 4.60 -12.66 29.27
N LEU A 350 5.46 -12.89 28.28
CA LEU A 350 5.05 -13.15 26.92
C LEU A 350 4.47 -14.55 26.88
N PHE A 351 3.24 -14.68 26.38
CA PHE A 351 2.58 -15.97 26.22
C PHE A 351 2.49 -16.29 24.74
N ALA A 352 2.85 -17.53 24.40
CA ALA A 352 2.70 -18.08 23.07
C ALA A 352 1.87 -19.37 23.15
N TYR A 353 0.86 -19.49 22.29
CA TYR A 353 0.10 -20.72 22.09
C TYR A 353 0.46 -21.28 20.73
N LYS A 354 1.20 -22.38 20.70
CA LYS A 354 1.35 -23.20 19.49
C LYS A 354 0.26 -24.25 19.52
N LEU A 355 -0.60 -24.27 18.49
CA LEU A 355 -1.68 -25.24 18.43
C LEU A 355 -1.10 -26.58 17.99
N ASP A 356 -1.32 -27.64 18.78
CA ASP A 356 -0.79 -28.97 18.43
C ASP A 356 -1.45 -29.55 17.17
N GLU A 357 -2.74 -29.24 16.97
CA GLU A 357 -3.49 -29.65 15.80
C GLU A 357 -3.37 -28.62 14.67
N ARG A 358 -3.21 -29.12 13.45
CA ARG A 358 -3.25 -28.29 12.25
C ARG A 358 -4.65 -27.74 12.02
N VAL A 359 -4.71 -26.50 11.56
CA VAL A 359 -5.95 -25.73 11.47
C VAL A 359 -6.31 -25.49 10.01
N THR A 360 -7.61 -25.58 9.70
CA THR A 360 -8.16 -25.12 8.44
C THR A 360 -9.13 -23.97 8.68
N VAL A 361 -8.88 -22.81 8.08
CA VAL A 361 -9.75 -21.63 8.14
C VAL A 361 -10.00 -21.13 6.72
N PRO A 362 -11.23 -21.24 6.20
CA PRO A 362 -11.52 -20.73 4.87
C PRO A 362 -11.22 -19.24 4.73
N ARG A 363 -10.93 -18.81 3.52
CA ARG A 363 -10.68 -17.41 3.18
C ARG A 363 -11.81 -16.52 3.68
N ARG A 364 -11.46 -15.35 4.22
CA ARG A 364 -12.42 -14.35 4.71
C ARG A 364 -13.40 -14.87 5.77
N GLN A 365 -12.98 -15.86 6.57
CA GLN A 365 -13.77 -16.39 7.69
C GLN A 365 -12.99 -16.29 9.00
N SER A 366 -13.73 -16.39 10.10
CA SER A 366 -13.19 -16.42 11.46
C SER A 366 -13.32 -17.82 12.04
N ALA A 367 -12.35 -18.22 12.85
CA ALA A 367 -12.35 -19.47 13.59
C ALA A 367 -12.25 -19.22 15.09
N MET A 368 -12.97 -20.03 15.87
CA MET A 368 -12.80 -20.12 17.32
C MET A 368 -12.02 -21.40 17.64
N LEU A 369 -10.78 -21.24 18.10
CA LEU A 369 -9.83 -22.33 18.30
C LEU A 369 -9.59 -22.57 19.78
N PRO A 370 -9.59 -23.83 20.26
CA PRO A 370 -9.29 -24.11 21.65
C PRO A 370 -7.81 -23.87 21.95
N ILE A 371 -7.52 -23.18 23.05
CA ILE A 371 -6.13 -22.93 23.51
C ILE A 371 -5.86 -23.45 24.93
N LEU A 372 -6.93 -23.75 25.68
CA LEU A 372 -6.82 -24.26 27.04
C LEU A 372 -8.06 -25.06 27.42
N PHE A 373 -7.86 -26.27 27.94
CA PHE A 373 -8.86 -27.01 28.69
C PHE A 373 -8.22 -27.54 29.96
N ALA A 374 -8.65 -27.01 31.10
CA ALA A 374 -8.09 -27.38 32.40
C ALA A 374 -9.20 -27.70 33.41
N SER A 375 -9.02 -28.75 34.19
CA SER A 375 -9.77 -28.96 35.42
C SER A 375 -8.98 -28.36 36.57
N LEU A 376 -9.64 -27.52 37.36
CA LEU A 376 -9.08 -26.83 38.51
C LEU A 376 -9.82 -27.30 39.75
N ASP A 377 -9.06 -27.54 40.81
CA ASP A 377 -9.62 -27.65 42.15
C ASP A 377 -9.95 -26.24 42.64
N ALA A 378 -11.18 -26.02 43.09
CA ALA A 378 -11.59 -24.73 43.62
C ALA A 378 -12.24 -24.89 44.99
N THR A 379 -11.90 -23.98 45.91
CA THR A 379 -12.54 -23.91 47.21
C THR A 379 -13.56 -22.76 47.19
N PRO A 380 -14.84 -23.01 47.49
CA PRO A 380 -15.83 -21.94 47.58
C PRO A 380 -15.47 -20.99 48.73
N LEU A 381 -15.31 -19.71 48.40
CA LEU A 381 -15.13 -18.64 49.38
C LEU A 381 -16.48 -17.92 49.56
N SER A 382 -17.10 -18.05 50.73
CA SER A 382 -18.21 -17.18 51.14
C SER A 382 -17.62 -16.07 51.99
N ILE A 383 -17.74 -14.83 51.53
CA ILE A 383 -17.34 -13.62 52.29
C ILE A 383 -18.55 -13.13 53.09
#